data_AF-A0A7L3FH84-F1
#
_entry.id   AF-A0A7L3FH84-F1
#
_cell.length_a   1.000
_cell.length_b   1.000
_cell.length_c   1.000
_cell.angle_alpha   90.00
_cell.angle_beta   90.00
_cell.angle_gamma   90.00
#
_symmetry.space_group_name_H-M   'P 1'
#
loop_
_entity.id
_entity.type
_entity.pdbx_description
1 polymer ?
#
loop_
_entity_poly.entity_id
_entity_poly.type
_entity_poly.pdbx_seq_one_letter_code
_entity_poly.pdbx_strand_id
1 'polypeptide(L)'
;MWLALAALVAVAGAQYERYSFRSFPRDELMPLESAYRYGLDQYSTENWPESVNYLEVSMRLYRLLRDSEAFCHRNCSTAGHPLAPSTAGGALAELRFLSGVLRRAQCLRRCKQGLPAFRQAQPGRDLLEEFQRREPYKYLQFAYFKANNLPKAIAAAHTFLLKHPDDEMMQRNMAYYKSIPDAEEHIKDLETKPYETLFVRAVRAYNGDNWRTSISDMELALPDFFKAYDDCIAACEGSREIKDFKDFYLSIA
;
A
#
# COMPACT_ATOMS: atom_id res chain seq x y z
N MET A 1 -5.92 44.38 4.59
CA MET A 1 -5.71 43.61 3.35
C MET A 1 -4.51 42.69 3.54
N TRP A 2 -4.72 41.52 4.11
CA TRP A 2 -3.72 40.44 4.13
C TRP A 2 -4.35 39.25 3.43
N LEU A 3 -3.92 39.01 2.19
CA LEU A 3 -4.31 37.85 1.40
C LEU A 3 -3.50 36.66 1.90
N ALA A 4 -4.15 35.76 2.62
CA ALA A 4 -3.60 34.43 2.89
C ALA A 4 -3.69 33.62 1.58
N LEU A 5 -2.58 33.53 0.86
CA LEU A 5 -2.38 32.53 -0.19
C LEU A 5 -2.28 31.16 0.50
N ALA A 6 -3.42 30.47 0.61
CA ALA A 6 -3.43 29.04 0.88
C ALA A 6 -2.82 28.33 -0.34
N ALA A 7 -1.53 28.00 -0.25
CA ALA A 7 -0.92 27.06 -1.18
C ALA A 7 -1.63 25.72 -1.01
N LEU A 8 -2.49 25.38 -1.98
CA LEU A 8 -2.98 24.02 -2.17
C LEU A 8 -1.77 23.15 -2.50
N VAL A 9 -1.14 22.58 -1.47
CA VAL A 9 -0.31 21.40 -1.64
C VAL A 9 -1.28 20.30 -2.07
N ALA A 10 -1.39 20.12 -3.39
CA ALA A 10 -1.98 18.92 -3.93
C ALA A 10 -1.15 17.76 -3.40
N VAL A 11 -1.64 17.08 -2.38
CA VAL A 11 -1.09 15.79 -1.96
C VAL A 11 -1.17 14.92 -3.21
N ALA A 12 -0.01 14.65 -3.81
CA ALA A 12 0.10 13.76 -4.95
C ALA A 12 -0.21 12.35 -4.46
N GLY A 13 -1.50 12.04 -4.31
CA GLY A 13 -1.94 10.71 -3.97
C GLY A 13 -1.63 9.77 -5.13
N ALA A 14 -1.19 8.55 -4.81
CA ALA A 14 -1.01 7.51 -5.80
C ALA A 14 -2.33 7.26 -6.57
N GLN A 15 -2.27 6.86 -7.84
CA GLN A 15 -3.43 6.81 -8.75
C GLN A 15 -4.66 6.07 -8.18
N TYR A 16 -4.44 5.01 -7.39
CA TYR A 16 -5.52 4.21 -6.78
C TYR A 16 -5.86 4.61 -5.33
N GLU A 17 -5.44 5.78 -4.84
CA GLU A 17 -5.80 6.35 -3.52
C GLU A 17 -7.12 7.14 -3.55
N ARG A 18 -7.90 7.04 -4.63
CA ARG A 18 -9.20 7.73 -4.75
C ARG A 18 -10.33 7.00 -4.00
N TYR A 19 -10.08 6.57 -2.77
CA TYR A 19 -11.13 6.05 -1.89
C TYR A 19 -10.88 6.48 -0.44
N SER A 20 -11.94 6.50 0.35
CA SER A 20 -11.86 6.63 1.80
C SER A 20 -12.18 5.27 2.41
N PHE A 21 -11.34 4.78 3.32
CA PHE A 21 -11.59 3.49 3.99
C PHE A 21 -12.93 3.47 4.74
N ARG A 22 -13.48 4.64 5.10
CA ARG A 22 -14.81 4.78 5.73
C ARG A 22 -15.96 4.74 4.73
N SER A 23 -15.70 5.03 3.46
CA SER A 23 -16.71 5.13 2.40
C SER A 23 -16.16 4.56 1.09
N PHE A 24 -15.76 3.30 1.12
CA PHE A 24 -15.39 2.56 -0.10
C PHE A 24 -16.64 2.35 -0.97
N PRO A 25 -16.54 2.49 -2.31
CA PRO A 25 -17.67 2.25 -3.21
C PRO A 25 -18.26 0.84 -3.00
N ARG A 26 -19.56 0.75 -2.71
CA ARG A 26 -20.19 -0.52 -2.33
C ARG A 26 -20.26 -1.51 -3.50
N ASP A 27 -20.38 -0.98 -4.71
CA ASP A 27 -20.39 -1.68 -5.98
C ASP A 27 -19.04 -2.32 -6.32
N GLU A 28 -17.93 -1.74 -5.83
CA GLU A 28 -16.60 -2.31 -6.01
C GLU A 28 -16.16 -3.25 -4.87
N LEU A 29 -16.94 -3.32 -3.77
CA LEU A 29 -16.56 -4.09 -2.60
C LEU A 29 -16.78 -5.59 -2.82
N MET A 30 -15.70 -6.32 -3.00
CA MET A 30 -15.68 -7.78 -3.19
C MET A 30 -14.37 -8.38 -2.65
N PRO A 31 -14.22 -9.71 -2.58
CA PRO A 31 -12.94 -10.33 -2.22
C PRO A 31 -11.84 -9.93 -3.22
N LEU A 32 -10.67 -9.53 -2.70
CA LEU A 32 -9.51 -9.11 -3.49
C LEU A 32 -9.14 -10.16 -4.55
N GLU A 33 -9.07 -11.41 -4.13
CA GLU A 33 -8.68 -12.53 -4.98
C GLU A 33 -9.68 -12.78 -6.11
N SER A 34 -10.98 -12.62 -5.84
CA SER A 34 -12.01 -12.72 -6.87
C SER A 34 -11.87 -11.62 -7.92
N ALA A 35 -11.64 -10.38 -7.49
CA ALA A 35 -11.45 -9.26 -8.42
C ALA A 35 -10.22 -9.46 -9.31
N TYR A 36 -9.09 -9.86 -8.71
CA TYR A 36 -7.84 -10.07 -9.43
C TYR A 36 -7.94 -11.24 -10.43
N ARG A 37 -8.45 -12.40 -9.99
CA ARG A 37 -8.63 -13.57 -10.87
C ARG A 37 -9.56 -13.25 -12.04
N TYR A 38 -10.68 -12.59 -11.79
CA TYR A 38 -11.58 -12.19 -12.87
C TYR A 38 -10.90 -11.23 -13.86
N GLY A 39 -10.12 -10.26 -13.36
CA GLY A 39 -9.32 -9.37 -14.22
C GLY A 39 -8.32 -10.11 -15.11
N LEU A 40 -7.70 -11.18 -14.60
CA LEU A 40 -6.81 -12.06 -15.35
C LEU A 40 -7.55 -12.98 -16.33
N ASP A 41 -8.74 -13.45 -15.97
CA ASP A 41 -9.58 -14.21 -16.89
C ASP A 41 -9.95 -13.34 -18.10
N GLN A 42 -10.39 -12.10 -17.86
CA GLN A 42 -10.67 -11.13 -18.94
C GLN A 42 -9.40 -10.75 -19.73
N TYR A 43 -8.24 -10.73 -19.09
CA TYR A 43 -6.96 -10.54 -19.77
C TYR A 43 -6.70 -11.68 -20.76
N SER A 44 -6.95 -12.93 -20.34
CA SER A 44 -6.73 -14.12 -21.16
C SER A 44 -7.68 -14.21 -22.36
N THR A 45 -8.89 -13.65 -22.24
CA THR A 45 -9.89 -13.59 -23.31
C THR A 45 -9.79 -12.31 -24.16
N GLU A 46 -8.75 -11.50 -23.94
CA GLU A 46 -8.50 -10.23 -24.63
C GLU A 46 -9.60 -9.17 -24.46
N ASN A 47 -10.41 -9.26 -23.39
CA ASN A 47 -11.37 -8.23 -23.03
C ASN A 47 -10.69 -7.10 -22.23
N TRP A 48 -9.96 -6.25 -22.94
CA TRP A 48 -9.10 -5.22 -22.32
C TRP A 48 -9.82 -4.22 -21.42
N PRO A 49 -10.98 -3.64 -21.79
CA PRO A 49 -11.67 -2.70 -20.91
C PRO A 49 -12.06 -3.31 -19.56
N GLU A 50 -12.59 -4.53 -19.59
CA GLU A 50 -13.03 -5.24 -18.38
C GLU A 50 -11.84 -5.71 -17.53
N SER A 51 -10.79 -6.21 -18.19
CA SER A 51 -9.53 -6.59 -17.53
C SER A 51 -8.92 -5.40 -16.79
N VAL A 52 -8.81 -4.24 -17.45
CA VAL A 52 -8.34 -2.99 -16.84
C VAL A 52 -9.20 -2.63 -15.62
N ASN A 53 -10.52 -2.63 -15.76
CA ASN A 53 -11.43 -2.28 -14.68
C ASN A 53 -11.18 -3.13 -13.43
N TYR A 54 -11.19 -4.46 -13.58
CA TYR A 54 -11.04 -5.37 -12.44
C TYR A 54 -9.63 -5.42 -11.86
N LEU A 55 -8.59 -5.26 -12.68
CA LEU A 55 -7.23 -5.09 -12.17
C LEU A 55 -7.11 -3.81 -11.35
N GLU A 56 -7.68 -2.68 -11.81
CA GLU A 56 -7.68 -1.44 -11.03
C GLU A 56 -8.51 -1.55 -9.74
N VAL A 57 -9.66 -2.25 -9.77
CA VAL A 57 -10.46 -2.56 -8.56
C VAL A 57 -9.65 -3.41 -7.58
N SER A 58 -8.93 -4.42 -8.07
CA SER A 58 -8.08 -5.27 -7.22
C SER A 58 -6.99 -4.45 -6.52
N MET A 59 -6.39 -3.48 -7.20
CA MET A 59 -5.40 -2.56 -6.60
C MET A 59 -6.02 -1.70 -5.49
N ARG A 60 -7.25 -1.21 -5.68
CA ARG A 60 -7.97 -0.46 -4.64
C ARG A 60 -8.34 -1.34 -3.44
N LEU A 61 -8.80 -2.56 -3.67
CA LEU A 61 -9.14 -3.52 -2.61
C LEU A 61 -7.90 -3.92 -1.79
N TYR A 62 -6.75 -4.12 -2.45
CA TYR A 62 -5.49 -4.43 -1.77
C TYR A 62 -5.05 -3.29 -0.85
N ARG A 63 -5.14 -2.03 -1.32
CA ARG A 63 -4.84 -0.87 -0.48
C ARG A 63 -5.84 -0.74 0.66
N LEU A 64 -7.14 -0.95 0.40
CA LEU A 64 -8.18 -0.89 1.42
C LEU A 64 -7.90 -1.89 2.55
N LEU A 65 -7.46 -3.11 2.21
CA LEU A 65 -7.07 -4.12 3.18
C LEU A 65 -5.88 -3.64 4.03
N ARG A 66 -4.80 -3.19 3.39
CA ARG A 66 -3.60 -2.71 4.10
C ARG A 66 -3.88 -1.52 5.01
N ASP A 67 -4.64 -0.54 4.54
CA ASP A 67 -5.01 0.62 5.34
C ASP A 67 -5.88 0.22 6.54
N SER A 68 -6.79 -0.73 6.34
CA SER A 68 -7.66 -1.26 7.40
C SER A 68 -6.87 -2.03 8.44
N GLU A 69 -5.84 -2.79 8.04
CA GLU A 69 -4.90 -3.45 8.94
C GLU A 69 -4.11 -2.43 9.76
N ALA A 70 -3.42 -1.50 9.10
CA ALA A 70 -2.64 -0.45 9.76
C ALA A 70 -3.49 0.35 10.75
N PHE A 71 -4.70 0.74 10.36
CA PHE A 71 -5.63 1.46 11.22
C PHE A 71 -5.96 0.70 12.51
N CYS A 72 -6.29 -0.59 12.42
CA CYS A 72 -6.62 -1.38 13.60
C CYS A 72 -5.41 -1.65 14.48
N HIS A 73 -4.26 -1.99 13.89
CA HIS A 73 -3.03 -2.27 14.65
C HIS A 73 -2.51 -1.04 15.38
N ARG A 74 -2.56 0.13 14.75
CA ARG A 74 -2.19 1.41 15.39
C ARG A 74 -3.11 1.75 16.55
N ASN A 75 -4.44 1.66 16.36
CA ASN A 75 -5.41 2.01 17.40
C ASN A 75 -5.44 1.02 18.57
N CYS A 76 -5.00 -0.22 18.35
CA CYS A 76 -4.92 -1.25 19.39
C CYS A 76 -3.52 -1.46 19.97
N SER A 77 -2.51 -0.71 19.50
CA SER A 77 -1.11 -0.82 19.94
C SER A 77 -0.96 -0.73 21.47
N THR A 78 -1.71 0.17 22.11
CA THR A 78 -1.65 0.39 23.56
C THR A 78 -2.58 -0.50 24.37
N ALA A 79 -3.49 -1.24 23.74
CA ALA A 79 -4.48 -2.07 24.43
C ALA A 79 -3.85 -3.22 25.23
N GLY A 80 -2.63 -3.61 24.89
CA GLY A 80 -1.85 -4.64 25.60
C GLY A 80 -1.03 -4.11 26.77
N HIS A 81 -0.93 -2.79 26.99
CA HIS A 81 -0.13 -2.27 28.09
C HIS A 81 -0.77 -2.56 29.45
N PRO A 82 0.02 -2.98 30.46
CA PRO A 82 -0.46 -3.13 31.82
C PRO A 82 -0.98 -1.79 32.36
N LEU A 83 -2.13 -1.80 33.03
CA LEU A 83 -2.73 -0.61 33.65
C LEU A 83 -1.90 -0.06 34.84
N ALA A 84 -0.93 -0.82 35.36
CA ALA A 84 -0.05 -0.39 36.44
C ALA A 84 1.31 -1.10 36.40
N PRO A 85 2.43 -0.41 36.73
CA PRO A 85 3.71 -1.06 36.99
C PRO A 85 3.62 -1.90 38.27
N SER A 86 4.05 -3.15 38.21
CA SER A 86 4.05 -4.07 39.35
C SER A 86 5.43 -4.67 39.56
N THR A 87 5.83 -4.77 40.83
CA THR A 87 7.11 -5.35 41.30
C THR A 87 7.09 -6.88 41.41
N ALA A 88 6.00 -7.55 41.01
CA ALA A 88 5.85 -8.97 41.24
C ALA A 88 6.62 -9.81 40.21
N GLY A 89 7.62 -10.57 40.68
CA GLY A 89 8.44 -11.48 39.88
C GLY A 89 7.82 -12.86 39.66
N GLY A 90 8.37 -13.60 38.69
CA GLY A 90 8.01 -14.99 38.37
C GLY A 90 6.75 -15.16 37.51
N ALA A 91 6.00 -16.25 37.72
CA ALA A 91 4.83 -16.66 36.92
C ALA A 91 3.71 -15.59 36.81
N LEU A 92 3.63 -14.65 37.75
CA LEU A 92 2.67 -13.55 37.70
C LEU A 92 3.02 -12.51 36.63
N ALA A 93 4.30 -12.41 36.22
CA ALA A 93 4.71 -11.58 35.08
C ALA A 93 4.26 -12.19 33.75
N GLU A 94 4.39 -13.51 33.58
CA GLU A 94 3.96 -14.24 32.39
C GLU A 94 2.44 -14.14 32.18
N LEU A 95 1.65 -14.33 33.25
CA LEU A 95 0.19 -14.19 33.20
C LEU A 95 -0.24 -12.76 32.81
N ARG A 96 0.48 -11.72 33.25
CA ARG A 96 0.20 -10.34 32.86
C ARG A 96 0.53 -10.09 31.40
N PHE A 97 1.66 -10.60 30.92
CA PHE A 97 2.01 -10.53 29.51
C PHE A 97 0.93 -11.17 28.64
N LEU A 98 0.53 -12.41 28.96
CA LEU A 98 -0.56 -13.11 28.26
C LEU A 98 -1.89 -12.32 28.32
N SER A 99 -2.19 -11.70 29.47
CA SER A 99 -3.39 -10.85 29.58
C SER A 99 -3.35 -9.62 28.66
N GLY A 100 -2.17 -9.02 28.47
CA GLY A 100 -1.96 -7.90 27.55
C GLY A 100 -2.16 -8.32 26.10
N VAL A 101 -1.58 -9.47 25.72
CA VAL A 101 -1.77 -10.08 24.39
C VAL A 101 -3.27 -10.32 24.11
N LEU A 102 -3.99 -10.95 25.04
CA LEU A 102 -5.42 -11.22 24.88
C LEU A 102 -6.27 -9.94 24.76
N ARG A 103 -5.94 -8.88 25.51
CA ARG A 103 -6.62 -7.58 25.42
C ARG A 103 -6.39 -6.92 24.07
N ARG A 104 -5.15 -6.95 23.56
CA ARG A 104 -4.81 -6.46 22.22
C ARG A 104 -5.56 -7.25 21.14
N ALA A 105 -5.55 -8.58 21.21
CA ALA A 105 -6.28 -9.43 20.29
C ALA A 105 -7.80 -9.15 20.29
N GLN A 106 -8.39 -8.92 21.47
CA GLN A 106 -9.80 -8.52 21.58
C GLN A 106 -10.07 -7.16 20.94
N CYS A 107 -9.19 -6.18 21.13
CA CYS A 107 -9.27 -4.87 20.48
C CYS A 107 -9.23 -5.02 18.95
N LEU A 108 -8.24 -5.75 18.43
CA LEU A 108 -8.07 -6.00 17.01
C LEU A 108 -9.30 -6.67 16.40
N ARG A 109 -9.82 -7.72 17.04
CA ARG A 109 -11.03 -8.41 16.59
C ARG A 109 -12.22 -7.47 16.48
N ARG A 110 -12.47 -6.63 17.49
CA ARG A 110 -13.57 -5.65 17.47
C ARG A 110 -13.39 -4.60 16.38
N CYS A 111 -12.17 -4.09 16.21
CA CYS A 111 -11.86 -3.12 15.17
C CYS A 111 -12.09 -3.72 13.77
N LYS A 112 -11.52 -4.89 13.49
CA LYS A 112 -11.62 -5.56 12.19
C LYS A 112 -13.08 -5.89 11.83
N GLN A 113 -13.90 -6.35 12.79
CA GLN A 113 -15.34 -6.59 12.57
C GLN A 113 -16.11 -5.36 12.08
N GLY A 114 -15.65 -4.15 12.41
CA GLY A 114 -16.29 -2.91 11.99
C GLY A 114 -16.01 -2.48 10.55
N LEU A 115 -14.93 -2.97 9.93
CA LEU A 115 -14.43 -2.45 8.66
C LEU A 115 -14.85 -3.30 7.45
N PRO A 116 -15.13 -2.69 6.29
CA PRO A 116 -15.61 -3.41 5.10
C PRO A 116 -14.58 -4.40 4.55
N ALA A 117 -13.28 -4.12 4.67
CA ALA A 117 -12.20 -4.98 4.19
C ALA A 117 -12.25 -6.40 4.79
N PHE A 118 -12.60 -6.51 6.07
CA PHE A 118 -12.63 -7.78 6.80
C PHE A 118 -14.00 -8.47 6.78
N ARG A 119 -14.98 -7.90 6.05
CA ARG A 119 -16.24 -8.60 5.73
C ARG A 119 -16.08 -9.52 4.52
N GLN A 120 -15.02 -9.32 3.73
CA GLN A 120 -14.70 -10.13 2.56
C GLN A 120 -13.80 -11.31 2.92
N ALA A 121 -13.78 -12.32 2.06
CA ALA A 121 -12.82 -13.41 2.16
C ALA A 121 -11.39 -12.85 2.11
N GLN A 122 -10.56 -13.30 3.04
CA GLN A 122 -9.17 -12.84 3.13
C GLN A 122 -8.35 -13.45 1.98
N PRO A 123 -7.52 -12.65 1.29
CA PRO A 123 -6.68 -13.14 0.22
C PRO A 123 -5.60 -14.11 0.75
N GLY A 124 -5.21 -15.07 -0.09
CA GLY A 124 -4.05 -15.92 0.19
C GLY A 124 -2.74 -15.14 0.29
N ARG A 125 -1.75 -15.72 0.98
CA ARG A 125 -0.43 -15.09 1.15
C ARG A 125 0.29 -14.85 -0.17
N ASP A 126 0.26 -15.84 -1.07
CA ASP A 126 0.95 -15.76 -2.37
C ASP A 126 0.43 -14.57 -3.19
N LEU A 127 -0.88 -14.34 -3.15
CA LEU A 127 -1.50 -13.17 -3.78
C LEU A 127 -1.01 -11.86 -3.16
N LEU A 128 -0.92 -11.78 -1.83
CA LEU A 128 -0.39 -10.58 -1.17
C LEU A 128 1.07 -10.31 -1.55
N GLU A 129 1.88 -11.36 -1.72
CA GLU A 129 3.26 -11.27 -2.18
C GLU A 129 3.35 -10.77 -3.64
N GLU A 130 2.47 -11.22 -4.54
CA GLU A 130 2.38 -10.69 -5.91
C GLU A 130 2.12 -9.17 -5.93
N PHE A 131 1.17 -8.70 -5.12
CA PHE A 131 0.87 -7.27 -5.01
C PHE A 131 2.04 -6.48 -4.40
N GLN A 132 2.73 -7.03 -3.39
CA GLN A 132 3.94 -6.40 -2.83
C GLN A 132 5.08 -6.31 -3.84
N ARG A 133 5.20 -7.30 -4.72
CA ARG A 133 6.16 -7.34 -5.83
C ARG A 133 5.72 -6.51 -7.04
N ARG A 134 4.58 -5.83 -6.98
CA ARG A 134 4.03 -5.02 -8.07
C ARG A 134 3.70 -5.83 -9.33
N GLU A 135 3.45 -7.15 -9.22
CA GLU A 135 3.07 -8.01 -10.36
C GLU A 135 1.82 -7.53 -11.12
N PRO A 136 0.75 -7.01 -10.48
CA PRO A 136 -0.43 -6.51 -11.21
C PRO A 136 -0.11 -5.43 -12.26
N TYR A 137 0.97 -4.66 -12.05
CA TYR A 137 1.38 -3.62 -12.99
C TYR A 137 1.87 -4.18 -14.33
N LYS A 138 2.38 -5.42 -14.36
CA LYS A 138 2.74 -6.11 -15.60
C LYS A 138 1.52 -6.34 -16.48
N TYR A 139 0.43 -6.85 -15.89
CA TYR A 139 -0.83 -7.08 -16.60
C TYR A 139 -1.51 -5.77 -16.98
N LEU A 140 -1.56 -4.80 -16.05
CA LEU A 140 -2.11 -3.48 -16.31
C LEU A 140 -1.39 -2.77 -17.45
N GLN A 141 -0.05 -2.83 -17.50
CA GLN A 141 0.73 -2.22 -18.58
C GLN A 141 0.26 -2.71 -19.95
N PHE A 142 0.20 -4.02 -20.15
CA PHE A 142 -0.21 -4.59 -21.43
C PHE A 142 -1.69 -4.33 -21.74
N ALA A 143 -2.57 -4.46 -20.74
CA ALA A 143 -3.99 -4.22 -20.92
C ALA A 143 -4.27 -2.74 -21.27
N TYR A 144 -3.59 -1.78 -20.63
CA TYR A 144 -3.67 -0.37 -21.00
C TYR A 144 -3.15 -0.11 -22.41
N PHE A 145 -2.04 -0.73 -22.79
CA PHE A 145 -1.51 -0.61 -24.15
C PHE A 145 -2.51 -1.10 -25.20
N LYS A 146 -3.12 -2.26 -24.97
CA LYS A 146 -4.15 -2.83 -25.85
C LYS A 146 -5.45 -2.02 -25.86
N ALA A 147 -5.79 -1.37 -24.75
CA ALA A 147 -6.89 -0.42 -24.65
C ALA A 147 -6.56 0.99 -25.19
N ASN A 148 -5.40 1.16 -25.86
CA ASN A 148 -4.92 2.43 -26.42
C ASN A 148 -4.75 3.56 -25.37
N ASN A 149 -4.45 3.21 -24.12
CA ASN A 149 -4.17 4.14 -23.04
C ASN A 149 -2.66 4.18 -22.74
N LEU A 150 -1.90 4.78 -23.66
CA LEU A 150 -0.44 4.91 -23.53
C LEU A 150 0.01 5.58 -22.22
N PRO A 151 -0.59 6.70 -21.75
CA PRO A 151 -0.14 7.35 -20.52
C PRO A 151 -0.16 6.41 -19.31
N LYS A 152 -1.24 5.63 -19.13
CA LYS A 152 -1.32 4.66 -18.03
C LYS A 152 -0.42 3.44 -18.26
N ALA A 153 -0.25 2.99 -19.50
CA ALA A 153 0.68 1.91 -19.83
C ALA A 153 2.13 2.25 -19.47
N ILE A 154 2.57 3.47 -19.79
CA ILE A 154 3.91 3.98 -19.46
C ILE A 154 4.11 4.03 -17.95
N ALA A 155 3.15 4.60 -17.21
CA ALA A 155 3.24 4.68 -15.75
C ALA A 155 3.25 3.29 -15.09
N ALA A 156 2.45 2.34 -15.58
CA ALA A 156 2.44 0.96 -15.08
C ALA A 156 3.78 0.25 -15.37
N ALA A 157 4.32 0.38 -16.58
CA ALA A 157 5.62 -0.17 -16.95
C ALA A 157 6.74 0.37 -16.04
N HIS A 158 6.77 1.68 -15.81
CA HIS A 158 7.75 2.32 -14.94
C HIS A 158 7.61 1.81 -13.50
N THR A 159 6.38 1.75 -12.99
CA THR A 159 6.06 1.27 -11.64
C THR A 159 6.52 -0.17 -11.41
N PHE A 160 6.36 -1.04 -12.41
CA PHE A 160 6.83 -2.43 -12.38
C PHE A 160 8.35 -2.53 -12.37
N LEU A 161 9.04 -1.82 -13.26
CA LEU A 161 10.51 -1.85 -13.39
C LEU A 161 11.25 -1.41 -12.12
N LEU A 162 10.63 -0.60 -11.26
CA LEU A 162 11.21 -0.22 -9.96
C LEU A 162 11.40 -1.42 -9.00
N LYS A 163 10.67 -2.53 -9.20
CA LYS A 163 10.85 -3.79 -8.44
C LYS A 163 11.50 -4.90 -9.26
N HIS A 164 11.45 -4.80 -10.59
CA HIS A 164 11.98 -5.80 -11.52
C HIS A 164 12.91 -5.13 -12.53
N PRO A 165 14.06 -4.58 -12.08
CA PRO A 165 14.95 -3.80 -12.96
C PRO A 165 15.50 -4.63 -14.12
N ASP A 166 15.59 -5.96 -13.96
CA ASP A 166 16.18 -6.89 -14.92
C ASP A 166 15.15 -7.58 -15.85
N ASP A 167 13.87 -7.19 -15.80
CA ASP A 167 12.85 -7.76 -16.69
C ASP A 167 13.04 -7.27 -18.14
N GLU A 168 13.68 -8.10 -18.98
CA GLU A 168 14.04 -7.75 -20.35
C GLU A 168 12.82 -7.34 -21.21
N MET A 169 11.68 -7.99 -21.01
CA MET A 169 10.47 -7.71 -21.79
C MET A 169 9.96 -6.30 -21.48
N MET A 170 9.86 -5.96 -20.20
CA MET A 170 9.40 -4.66 -19.77
C MET A 170 10.41 -3.55 -20.11
N GLN A 171 11.72 -3.84 -20.07
CA GLN A 171 12.75 -2.92 -20.55
C GLN A 171 12.55 -2.57 -22.04
N ARG A 172 12.29 -3.56 -22.90
CA ARG A 172 12.00 -3.33 -24.32
C ARG A 172 10.72 -2.52 -24.52
N ASN A 173 9.66 -2.83 -23.77
CA ASN A 173 8.41 -2.06 -23.80
C ASN A 173 8.66 -0.60 -23.40
N MET A 174 9.45 -0.37 -22.35
CA MET A 174 9.81 0.97 -21.89
C MET A 174 10.68 1.72 -22.91
N ALA A 175 11.61 1.04 -23.58
CA ALA A 175 12.42 1.63 -24.65
C ALA A 175 11.54 2.07 -25.83
N TYR A 176 10.55 1.26 -26.21
CA TYR A 176 9.54 1.64 -27.19
C TYR A 176 8.74 2.86 -26.72
N TYR A 177 8.27 2.89 -25.49
CA TYR A 177 7.53 4.04 -24.97
C TYR A 177 8.32 5.33 -24.98
N LYS A 178 9.60 5.30 -24.60
CA LYS A 178 10.49 6.47 -24.65
C LYS A 178 10.76 6.98 -26.07
N SER A 179 10.44 6.20 -27.11
CA SER A 179 10.53 6.67 -28.50
C SER A 179 9.32 7.50 -28.95
N ILE A 180 8.23 7.49 -28.15
CA ILE A 180 7.01 8.23 -28.44
C ILE A 180 7.19 9.67 -27.92
N PRO A 181 6.81 10.70 -28.71
CA PRO A 181 6.82 12.08 -28.23
C PRO A 181 6.02 12.25 -26.93
N ASP A 182 6.53 13.09 -26.04
CA ASP A 182 5.93 13.46 -24.75
C ASP A 182 5.76 12.30 -23.74
N ALA A 183 6.35 11.12 -24.02
CA ALA A 183 6.26 9.96 -23.14
C ALA A 183 6.84 10.21 -21.74
N GLU A 184 7.87 11.05 -21.63
CA GLU A 184 8.51 11.42 -20.37
C GLU A 184 7.53 11.97 -19.33
N GLU A 185 6.48 12.68 -19.76
CA GLU A 185 5.47 13.23 -18.85
C GLU A 185 4.62 12.15 -18.14
N HIS A 186 4.63 10.94 -18.68
CA HIS A 186 3.87 9.79 -18.20
C HIS A 186 4.74 8.78 -17.43
N ILE A 187 6.06 8.98 -17.38
CA ILE A 187 6.97 8.15 -16.58
C ILE A 187 6.85 8.57 -15.10
N LYS A 188 5.89 7.96 -14.41
CA LYS A 188 5.57 8.23 -12.99
C LYS A 188 5.46 6.91 -12.23
N ASP A 189 5.93 6.87 -10.98
CA ASP A 189 5.66 5.74 -10.09
C ASP A 189 4.24 5.88 -9.50
N LEU A 190 3.38 4.92 -9.82
CA LEU A 190 1.99 4.84 -9.37
C LEU A 190 1.87 4.41 -7.89
N GLU A 191 2.98 4.06 -7.25
CA GLU A 191 3.11 3.70 -5.84
C GLU A 191 3.96 4.71 -5.04
N THR A 192 4.30 5.87 -5.63
CA THR A 192 5.11 6.94 -4.99
C THR A 192 4.53 7.26 -3.61
N LYS A 193 5.37 7.26 -2.57
CA LYS A 193 4.94 7.63 -1.22
C LYS A 193 4.95 9.15 -1.03
N PRO A 194 4.09 9.71 -0.16
CA PRO A 194 3.98 11.16 0.02
C PRO A 194 5.32 11.86 0.30
N TYR A 195 6.19 11.25 1.11
CA TYR A 195 7.49 11.79 1.48
C TYR A 195 8.54 11.73 0.36
N GLU A 196 8.39 10.83 -0.63
CA GLU A 196 9.44 10.54 -1.62
C GLU A 196 9.69 11.74 -2.53
N THR A 197 8.66 12.52 -2.85
CA THR A 197 8.81 13.69 -3.72
C THR A 197 9.72 14.75 -3.12
N LEU A 198 9.52 15.09 -1.84
CA LEU A 198 10.36 16.01 -1.09
C LEU A 198 11.75 15.41 -0.84
N PHE A 199 11.83 14.13 -0.51
CA PHE A 199 13.11 13.45 -0.32
C PHE A 199 13.99 13.47 -1.59
N VAL A 200 13.43 13.14 -2.76
CA VAL A 200 14.17 13.20 -4.03
C VAL A 200 14.60 14.63 -4.35
N ARG A 201 13.76 15.64 -4.05
CA ARG A 201 14.14 17.06 -4.19
C ARG A 201 15.29 17.43 -3.25
N ALA A 202 15.26 16.96 -2.01
CA ALA A 202 16.32 17.17 -1.02
C ALA A 202 17.66 16.55 -1.46
N VAL A 203 17.63 15.34 -2.03
CA VAL A 203 18.82 14.64 -2.56
C VAL A 203 19.39 15.39 -3.78
N ARG A 204 18.54 15.88 -4.68
CA ARG A 204 18.99 16.72 -5.81
C ARG A 204 19.62 18.02 -5.33
N ALA A 205 19.04 18.66 -4.32
CA ALA A 205 19.59 19.88 -3.73
C ALA A 205 20.94 19.62 -3.03
N TYR A 206 21.08 18.49 -2.34
CA TYR A 206 22.34 18.04 -1.73
C TYR A 206 23.44 17.86 -2.79
N ASN A 207 23.16 17.13 -3.87
CA ASN A 207 24.11 16.90 -4.96
C ASN A 207 24.46 18.16 -5.75
N GLY A 208 23.65 19.22 -5.65
CA GLY A 208 23.90 20.54 -6.23
C GLY A 208 24.46 21.56 -5.24
N ASP A 209 25.01 21.12 -4.10
CA ASP A 209 25.57 21.94 -3.01
C ASP A 209 24.60 22.98 -2.40
N ASN A 210 23.30 22.83 -2.65
CA ASN A 210 22.26 23.66 -2.04
C ASN A 210 21.81 23.04 -0.71
N TRP A 211 22.67 23.16 0.29
CA TRP A 211 22.46 22.60 1.63
C TRP A 211 21.19 23.13 2.30
N ARG A 212 20.86 24.41 2.10
CA ARG A 212 19.69 25.04 2.74
C ARG A 212 18.38 24.42 2.27
N THR A 213 18.21 24.26 0.96
CA THR A 213 17.02 23.60 0.39
C THR A 213 17.01 22.12 0.77
N SER A 214 18.16 21.45 0.74
CA SER A 214 18.26 20.04 1.14
C SER A 214 17.76 19.81 2.57
N ILE A 215 18.25 20.59 3.54
CA ILE A 215 17.82 20.50 4.94
C ILE A 215 16.31 20.74 5.07
N SER A 216 15.82 21.84 4.49
CA SER A 216 14.39 22.19 4.59
C SER A 216 13.49 21.11 3.98
N ASP A 217 13.86 20.53 2.84
CA ASP A 217 13.06 19.51 2.17
C ASP A 217 13.10 18.18 2.93
N MET A 218 14.25 17.83 3.50
CA MET A 218 14.40 16.64 4.33
C MET A 218 13.53 16.74 5.60
N GLU A 219 13.58 17.88 6.29
CA GLU A 219 12.77 18.13 7.49
C GLU A 219 11.27 18.08 7.19
N LEU A 220 10.85 18.62 6.04
CA LEU A 220 9.45 18.56 5.59
C LEU A 220 9.02 17.13 5.19
N ALA A 221 9.94 16.28 4.73
CA ALA A 221 9.64 14.89 4.35
C ALA A 221 9.51 13.95 5.57
N LEU A 222 10.19 14.26 6.69
CA LEU A 222 10.26 13.37 7.86
C LEU A 222 8.88 12.99 8.45
N PRO A 223 7.91 13.90 8.66
CA PRO A 223 6.62 13.54 9.22
C PRO A 223 5.86 12.51 8.38
N ASP A 224 5.85 12.69 7.06
CA ASP A 224 5.20 11.77 6.13
C ASP A 224 5.95 10.44 6.02
N PHE A 225 7.28 10.46 6.13
CA PHE A 225 8.09 9.25 6.22
C PHE A 225 7.76 8.45 7.47
N PHE A 226 7.76 9.07 8.66
CA PHE A 226 7.45 8.36 9.91
C PHE A 226 6.02 7.84 9.92
N LYS A 227 5.07 8.61 9.40
CA LYS A 227 3.70 8.12 9.23
C LYS A 227 3.65 6.87 8.34
N ALA A 228 4.30 6.91 7.16
CA ALA A 228 4.33 5.77 6.25
C ALA A 228 5.07 4.55 6.86
N TYR A 229 6.09 4.80 7.67
CA TYR A 229 6.84 3.77 8.41
C TYR A 229 5.97 3.11 9.49
N ASP A 230 5.29 3.90 10.32
CA ASP A 230 4.40 3.40 11.37
C ASP A 230 3.21 2.62 10.78
N ASP A 231 2.61 3.13 9.70
CA ASP A 231 1.52 2.44 9.01
C ASP A 231 2.00 1.13 8.38
N CYS A 232 3.24 1.08 7.87
CA CYS A 232 3.86 -0.14 7.35
C CYS A 232 4.07 -1.19 8.44
N ILE A 233 4.65 -0.80 9.58
CA ILE A 233 4.84 -1.70 10.73
C ILE A 233 3.51 -2.23 11.22
N ALA A 234 2.51 -1.36 11.37
CA ALA A 234 1.18 -1.74 11.82
C ALA A 234 0.48 -2.71 10.85
N ALA A 235 0.67 -2.56 9.53
CA ALA A 235 0.13 -3.50 8.54
C ALA A 235 0.89 -4.84 8.49
N CYS A 236 2.19 -4.86 8.83
CA CYS A 236 3.00 -6.09 8.81
C CYS A 236 2.67 -7.10 9.92
N GLU A 237 1.92 -6.69 10.94
CA GLU A 237 1.46 -7.55 12.04
C GLU A 237 0.18 -8.35 11.69
N GLY A 238 -0.25 -8.34 10.43
CA GLY A 238 -1.48 -8.99 9.94
C GLY A 238 -1.54 -10.51 10.13
N SER A 239 -2.73 -11.08 9.88
CA SER A 239 -3.02 -12.49 10.14
C SER A 239 -2.15 -13.40 9.27
N ARG A 240 -1.17 -14.05 9.90
CA ARG A 240 -0.48 -15.18 9.30
C ARG A 240 -1.49 -16.29 9.07
N GLU A 241 -1.48 -16.87 7.87
CA GLU A 241 -2.24 -18.09 7.61
C GLU A 241 -1.77 -19.16 8.59
N ILE A 242 -2.69 -19.69 9.40
CA ILE A 242 -2.38 -20.76 10.34
C ILE A 242 -2.37 -22.06 9.54
N LYS A 243 -1.21 -22.38 8.95
CA LYS A 243 -1.02 -23.67 8.26
C LYS A 243 -0.68 -24.76 9.27
N ASP A 244 0.16 -24.42 10.25
CA ASP A 244 0.57 -25.31 11.33
C ASP A 244 0.12 -24.79 12.70
N PHE A 245 -0.03 -25.70 13.68
CA PHE A 245 -0.35 -25.32 15.07
C PHE A 245 0.64 -24.32 15.67
N LYS A 246 1.88 -24.27 15.20
CA LYS A 246 2.89 -23.30 15.65
C LYS A 246 2.58 -21.87 15.19
N ASP A 247 1.89 -21.71 14.07
CA ASP A 247 1.46 -20.42 13.54
C ASP A 247 0.29 -19.82 14.34
N PHE A 248 -0.44 -20.66 15.08
CA PHE A 248 -1.48 -20.23 16.01
C PHE A 248 -0.92 -19.24 17.04
N TYR A 249 0.22 -19.54 17.67
CA TYR A 249 0.78 -18.63 18.68
C TYR A 249 1.17 -17.26 18.13
N LEU A 250 1.64 -17.21 16.88
CA LEU A 250 2.04 -15.97 16.20
C LEU A 250 0.85 -15.16 15.66
N SER A 251 -0.33 -15.78 15.54
CA SER A 251 -1.56 -15.13 15.07
C SER A 251 -2.43 -14.54 16.20
N ILE A 252 -2.10 -14.84 17.47
CA ILE A 252 -2.79 -14.33 18.66
C ILE A 252 -1.99 -13.19 19.32
N ALA A 253 -0.69 -13.07 19.02
CA ALA A 253 0.25 -12.08 19.57
C ALA A 253 0.15 -10.69 18.91
#